data_AF-A0A4D6NRI2-F1
#
_entry.id   AF-A0A4D6NRI2-F1
#
_cell.length_a   1.000
_cell.length_b   1.000
_cell.length_c   1.000
_cell.angle_alpha   90.00
_cell.angle_beta   90.00
_cell.angle_gamma   90.00
#
_symmetry.space_group_name_H-M   'P 1'
#
loop_
_entity.id
_entity.type
_entity.pdbx_description
1 polymer ?
#
loop_
_entity_poly.entity_id
_entity_poly.type
_entity_poly.pdbx_seq_one_letter_code
_entity_poly.pdbx_strand_id
1 'polypeptide(L)'
;MVSHPIFHQTLVLFLLCVTTLSLVAADPTDGFTQLSLTSSNFQVQKPYDVSQGDRYTFINGVHRLWVYNSDKPHTTTSQTAPRTEIRITGYDYTSGVWQFEGHFYVPSGTTGTCIQQVFGGATHATTSQTRVYGGSLTHYQSTTLQQNIYNKWHRFNVIHDVGANNVKIYIDGIRKFNGNGRGAGVHYMKFGVYAQEGASPYMESRWRDIKLFRRY
;
A
#
# COMPACT_ATOMS: atom_id res chain seq x y z
N MET A 1 43.66 -49.40 55.56
CA MET A 1 43.95 -48.25 54.68
C MET A 1 43.33 -48.53 53.33
N VAL A 2 42.37 -47.70 52.91
CA VAL A 2 42.10 -47.19 51.56
C VAL A 2 40.76 -46.42 51.63
N SER A 3 40.89 -45.12 51.37
CA SER A 3 39.96 -44.01 51.11
C SER A 3 38.44 -44.22 50.95
N HIS A 4 37.66 -43.34 51.62
CA HIS A 4 36.28 -42.96 51.26
C HIS A 4 36.22 -42.16 49.94
N PRO A 5 35.03 -42.02 49.32
CA PRO A 5 34.39 -40.71 49.48
C PRO A 5 32.85 -40.72 49.60
N ILE A 6 32.42 -39.64 50.24
CA ILE A 6 31.09 -39.10 50.51
C ILE A 6 30.33 -38.86 49.19
N PHE A 7 29.14 -39.43 49.04
CA PHE A 7 28.22 -39.07 47.95
C PHE A 7 27.54 -37.75 48.30
N HIS A 8 28.03 -36.66 47.71
CA HIS A 8 27.37 -35.36 47.73
C HIS A 8 26.15 -35.39 46.79
N GLN A 9 24.98 -35.01 47.32
CA GLN A 9 23.82 -34.64 46.51
C GLN A 9 24.17 -33.38 45.70
N THR A 10 24.09 -33.45 44.38
CA THR A 10 23.97 -32.25 43.54
C THR A 10 22.64 -32.31 42.80
N LEU A 11 21.66 -31.57 43.34
CA LEU A 11 20.41 -31.22 42.69
C LEU A 11 20.72 -30.32 41.49
N VAL A 12 20.59 -30.85 40.27
CA VAL A 12 20.70 -30.06 39.04
C VAL A 12 19.37 -29.33 38.82
N LEU A 13 19.34 -28.04 39.16
CA LEU A 13 18.27 -27.14 38.71
C LEU A 13 18.43 -26.94 37.20
N PHE A 14 17.61 -27.62 36.40
CA PHE A 14 17.48 -27.31 34.97
C PHE A 14 16.76 -25.96 34.83
N LEU A 15 17.54 -24.89 34.70
CA LEU A 15 17.04 -23.58 34.34
C LEU A 15 16.60 -23.64 32.87
N LEU A 16 15.32 -23.89 32.60
CA LEU A 16 14.73 -23.68 31.27
C LEU A 16 14.72 -22.17 31.00
N CYS A 17 15.83 -21.66 30.48
CA CYS A 17 15.86 -20.35 29.84
C CYS A 17 15.11 -20.49 28.52
N VAL A 18 13.80 -20.31 28.55
CA VAL A 18 12.99 -20.13 27.34
C VAL A 18 13.37 -18.76 26.78
N THR A 19 14.39 -18.73 25.93
CA THR A 19 14.68 -17.57 25.10
C THR A 19 13.50 -17.41 24.15
N THR A 20 12.63 -16.46 24.45
CA THR A 20 11.66 -15.97 23.47
C THR A 20 12.48 -15.29 22.36
N LEU A 21 12.89 -16.06 21.35
CA LEU A 21 13.31 -15.48 20.08
C LEU A 21 12.10 -14.74 19.51
N SER A 22 12.04 -13.44 19.75
CA SER A 22 11.23 -12.54 18.96
C SER A 22 11.73 -12.65 17.52
N LEU A 23 11.07 -13.51 16.73
CA LEU A 23 11.16 -13.47 15.28
C LEU A 23 10.61 -12.11 14.85
N VAL A 24 11.49 -11.11 14.80
CA VAL A 24 11.18 -9.84 14.16
C VAL A 24 10.82 -10.19 12.72
N ALA A 25 9.57 -9.99 12.35
CA ALA A 25 9.15 -10.16 10.98
C ALA A 25 10.01 -9.24 10.11
N ALA A 26 10.63 -9.80 9.07
CA ALA A 26 11.41 -9.05 8.09
C ALA A 26 10.59 -7.87 7.56
N ASP A 27 11.21 -6.70 7.46
CA ASP A 27 10.55 -5.51 6.95
C ASP A 27 10.16 -5.77 5.48
N PRO A 28 8.97 -5.32 5.01
CA PRO A 28 8.58 -5.51 3.61
C PRO A 28 9.56 -4.89 2.60
N THR A 29 10.43 -3.97 3.02
CA THR A 29 11.49 -3.37 2.19
C THR A 29 12.80 -4.14 2.18
N ASP A 30 12.93 -5.22 2.94
CA ASP A 30 14.18 -5.99 3.03
C ASP A 30 14.60 -6.55 1.65
N GLY A 31 15.86 -6.28 1.30
CA GLY A 31 16.44 -6.67 0.02
C GLY A 31 16.00 -5.83 -1.19
N PHE A 32 15.30 -4.71 -0.98
CA PHE A 32 15.00 -3.75 -2.04
C PHE A 32 15.97 -2.57 -2.06
N THR A 33 16.19 -2.01 -3.24
CA THR A 33 16.88 -0.73 -3.42
C THR A 33 15.84 0.38 -3.56
N GLN A 34 15.93 1.40 -2.71
CA GLN A 34 15.08 2.59 -2.82
C GLN A 34 15.45 3.43 -4.04
N LEU A 35 14.44 3.90 -4.77
CA LEU A 35 14.58 4.77 -5.93
C LEU A 35 14.40 6.24 -5.51
N SER A 36 15.03 7.15 -6.24
CA SER A 36 14.91 8.59 -6.00
C SER A 36 13.57 9.11 -6.54
N LEU A 37 12.70 9.61 -5.67
CA LEU A 37 11.47 10.28 -6.05
C LEU A 37 11.60 11.78 -5.78
N THR A 38 11.18 12.57 -6.76
CA THR A 38 11.04 14.02 -6.63
C THR A 38 9.63 14.44 -7.04
N SER A 39 9.26 15.70 -6.81
CA SER A 39 7.96 16.22 -7.22
C SER A 39 7.69 16.11 -8.73
N SER A 40 8.74 16.08 -9.57
CA SER A 40 8.58 15.90 -11.02
C SER A 40 8.05 14.51 -11.40
N ASN A 41 8.22 13.51 -10.53
CA ASN A 41 7.66 12.18 -10.72
C ASN A 41 6.17 12.11 -10.41
N PHE A 42 5.57 13.14 -9.79
CA PHE A 42 4.19 13.11 -9.34
C PHE A 42 3.27 13.86 -10.29
N GLN A 43 2.70 13.12 -11.23
CA GLN A 43 1.68 13.65 -12.14
C GLN A 43 0.30 13.56 -11.47
N VAL A 44 -0.26 14.71 -11.06
CA VAL A 44 -1.61 14.78 -10.51
C VAL A 44 -2.64 14.67 -11.64
N GLN A 45 -3.50 13.66 -11.55
CA GLN A 45 -4.72 13.52 -12.33
C GLN A 45 -5.87 14.02 -11.48
N LYS A 46 -6.71 14.91 -12.03
CA LYS A 46 -7.84 15.56 -11.37
C LYS A 46 -9.01 15.64 -12.36
N PRO A 47 -10.26 15.94 -11.94
CA PRO A 47 -11.34 16.24 -12.87
C PRO A 47 -10.91 17.30 -13.89
N TYR A 48 -11.25 17.11 -15.16
CA TYR A 48 -10.70 17.95 -16.24
C TYR A 48 -11.13 19.42 -16.12
N ASP A 49 -12.29 19.69 -15.53
CA ASP A 49 -12.99 20.97 -15.45
C ASP A 49 -12.75 21.76 -14.16
N VAL A 50 -11.95 21.24 -13.21
CA VAL A 50 -11.60 21.92 -11.95
C VAL A 50 -10.12 22.27 -11.90
N SER A 51 -9.68 23.23 -11.08
CA SER A 51 -8.25 23.49 -10.92
C SER A 51 -7.59 22.41 -10.03
N GLN A 52 -6.26 22.28 -10.10
CA GLN A 52 -5.55 21.34 -9.23
C GLN A 52 -5.70 21.69 -7.74
N GLY A 53 -5.61 22.98 -7.38
CA GLY A 53 -5.73 23.42 -5.99
C GLY A 53 -7.08 23.12 -5.35
N ASP A 54 -8.13 22.96 -6.17
CA ASP A 54 -9.49 22.66 -5.70
C ASP A 54 -9.69 21.20 -5.30
N ARG A 55 -8.71 20.33 -5.59
CA ARG A 55 -8.78 18.88 -5.35
C ARG A 55 -7.52 18.27 -4.76
N TYR A 56 -6.42 19.02 -4.73
CA TYR A 56 -5.11 18.57 -4.28
C TYR A 56 -4.35 19.67 -3.53
N THR A 57 -3.73 19.30 -2.42
CA THR A 57 -2.69 20.12 -1.77
C THR A 57 -1.49 19.28 -1.36
N PHE A 58 -0.31 19.90 -1.30
CA PHE A 58 0.88 19.35 -0.68
C PHE A 58 1.41 20.32 0.36
N ILE A 59 1.19 20.01 1.63
CA ILE A 59 1.53 20.90 2.76
C ILE A 59 2.22 20.07 3.81
N ASN A 60 3.38 20.53 4.30
CA ASN A 60 4.15 19.87 5.36
C ASN A 60 4.41 18.37 5.10
N GLY A 61 4.77 18.02 3.86
CA GLY A 61 5.06 16.63 3.47
C GLY A 61 3.83 15.74 3.26
N VAL A 62 2.61 16.28 3.35
CA VAL A 62 1.36 15.53 3.18
C VAL A 62 0.68 15.92 1.88
N HIS A 63 0.49 14.94 0.99
CA HIS A 63 -0.42 15.02 -0.15
C HIS A 63 -1.85 14.81 0.35
N ARG A 64 -2.72 15.82 0.24
CA ARG A 64 -4.17 15.68 0.45
C ARG A 64 -4.85 15.66 -0.90
N LEU A 65 -5.62 14.60 -1.18
CA LEU A 65 -6.33 14.40 -2.44
C LEU A 65 -7.80 14.16 -2.14
N TRP A 66 -8.69 14.91 -2.77
CA TRP A 66 -10.12 14.72 -2.62
C TRP A 66 -10.87 14.86 -3.94
N VAL A 67 -12.05 14.26 -4.02
CA VAL A 67 -12.95 14.35 -5.16
C VAL A 67 -14.39 14.20 -4.68
N TYR A 68 -15.33 14.79 -5.41
CA TYR A 68 -16.76 14.56 -5.21
C TYR A 68 -17.27 13.48 -6.18
N ASN A 69 -18.29 12.73 -5.78
CA ASN A 69 -18.88 11.72 -6.68
C ASN A 69 -19.54 12.33 -7.92
N SER A 70 -19.89 13.62 -7.89
CA SER A 70 -20.46 14.40 -8.98
C SER A 70 -19.44 15.09 -9.87
N ASP A 71 -18.14 15.03 -9.51
CA ASP A 71 -17.08 15.63 -10.35
C ASP A 71 -17.02 14.96 -11.73
N LYS A 72 -16.29 15.55 -12.65
CA LYS A 72 -16.05 14.94 -13.97
C LYS A 72 -14.87 13.94 -13.93
N PRO A 73 -14.76 13.08 -14.96
CA PRO A 73 -13.59 12.25 -15.16
C PRO A 73 -12.31 13.09 -15.31
N HIS A 74 -11.15 12.43 -15.25
CA HIS A 74 -9.87 13.13 -15.33
C HIS A 74 -9.51 13.68 -16.73
N THR A 75 -10.20 13.24 -17.77
CA THR A 75 -10.10 13.77 -19.14
C THR A 75 -11.49 13.84 -19.76
N THR A 76 -11.65 14.70 -20.77
CA THR A 76 -12.92 14.90 -21.48
C THR A 76 -13.40 13.66 -22.24
N THR A 77 -12.50 12.73 -22.56
CA THR A 77 -12.78 11.49 -23.30
C THR A 77 -12.93 10.27 -22.40
N SER A 78 -12.62 10.39 -21.09
CA SER A 78 -12.67 9.25 -20.18
C SER A 78 -14.11 8.95 -19.77
N GLN A 79 -14.49 7.67 -19.82
CA GLN A 79 -15.77 7.17 -19.28
C GLN A 79 -15.64 6.66 -17.82
N THR A 80 -14.48 6.88 -17.20
CA THR A 80 -14.22 6.40 -15.82
C THR A 80 -14.78 7.36 -14.78
N ALA A 81 -15.02 6.86 -13.57
CA ALA A 81 -15.47 7.69 -12.46
C ALA A 81 -14.42 8.75 -12.06
N PRO A 82 -14.82 9.80 -11.33
CA PRO A 82 -13.94 10.89 -10.93
C PRO A 82 -12.77 10.45 -10.06
N ARG A 83 -11.64 11.15 -10.18
CA ARG A 83 -10.46 10.91 -9.35
C ARG A 83 -9.68 12.17 -9.11
N THR A 84 -9.01 12.19 -7.96
CA THR A 84 -7.82 13.00 -7.75
C THR A 84 -6.71 12.07 -7.29
N GLU A 85 -5.79 11.76 -8.19
CA GLU A 85 -4.83 10.68 -8.03
C GLU A 85 -3.48 11.05 -8.62
N ILE A 86 -2.40 10.77 -7.89
CA ILE A 86 -1.04 10.92 -8.40
C ILE A 86 -0.65 9.64 -9.13
N ARG A 87 -0.25 9.77 -10.39
CA ARG A 87 0.52 8.76 -11.12
C ARG A 87 2.01 9.03 -10.89
N ILE A 88 2.74 8.02 -10.43
CA ILE A 88 4.21 8.09 -10.36
C ILE A 88 4.77 7.85 -11.76
N THR A 89 5.54 8.80 -12.29
CA THR A 89 6.11 8.80 -13.64
C THR A 89 7.63 8.58 -13.62
N GLY A 90 8.20 8.16 -14.76
CA GLY A 90 9.65 7.90 -14.89
C GLY A 90 10.11 6.55 -14.35
N TYR A 91 9.17 5.74 -13.83
CA TYR A 91 9.42 4.43 -13.22
C TYR A 91 8.41 3.38 -13.69
N ASP A 92 7.87 3.55 -14.91
CA ASP A 92 7.08 2.52 -15.57
C ASP A 92 7.93 1.26 -15.80
N TYR A 93 7.32 0.08 -15.68
CA TYR A 93 8.06 -1.17 -15.67
C TYR A 93 7.30 -2.34 -16.31
N THR A 94 8.07 -3.29 -16.85
CA THR A 94 7.57 -4.51 -17.50
C THR A 94 8.16 -5.79 -16.91
N SER A 95 9.08 -5.68 -15.94
CA SER A 95 9.79 -6.79 -15.31
C SER A 95 10.32 -6.42 -13.92
N GLY A 96 10.85 -7.41 -13.19
CA GLY A 96 11.42 -7.25 -11.85
C GLY A 96 10.38 -7.24 -10.74
N VAL A 97 10.83 -6.93 -9.52
CA VAL A 97 9.98 -6.82 -8.33
C VAL A 97 9.94 -5.38 -7.88
N TRP A 98 8.74 -4.79 -7.88
CA TRP A 98 8.54 -3.38 -7.58
C TRP A 98 7.71 -3.20 -6.32
N GLN A 99 8.07 -2.21 -5.52
CA GLN A 99 7.40 -1.91 -4.27
C GLN A 99 7.06 -0.43 -4.17
N PHE A 100 5.83 -0.13 -3.79
CA PHE A 100 5.42 1.19 -3.32
C PHE A 100 5.25 1.14 -1.80
N GLU A 101 5.77 2.15 -1.10
CA GLU A 101 5.50 2.42 0.31
C GLU A 101 4.91 3.82 0.46
N GLY A 102 3.97 3.98 1.39
CA GLY A 102 3.51 5.27 1.86
C GLY A 102 2.71 5.14 3.14
N HIS A 103 2.57 6.24 3.88
CA HIS A 103 1.62 6.30 4.99
C HIS A 103 0.34 6.96 4.52
N PHE A 104 -0.80 6.28 4.68
CA PHE A 104 -2.09 6.82 4.32
C PHE A 104 -2.93 7.18 5.54
N TYR A 105 -3.82 8.15 5.36
CA TYR A 105 -4.89 8.50 6.28
C TYR A 105 -6.17 8.71 5.48
N VAL A 106 -7.29 8.20 5.99
CA VAL A 106 -8.61 8.36 5.36
C VAL A 106 -9.57 8.95 6.39
N PRO A 107 -10.17 10.13 6.13
CA PRO A 107 -11.20 10.68 7.00
C PRO A 107 -12.44 9.79 7.05
N SER A 108 -13.07 9.67 8.22
CA SER A 108 -14.36 9.02 8.38
C SER A 108 -15.42 9.59 7.43
N GLY A 109 -16.26 8.72 6.86
CA GLY A 109 -17.26 9.08 5.86
C GLY A 109 -16.81 8.84 4.42
N THR A 110 -15.50 8.67 4.18
CA THR A 110 -14.99 8.26 2.86
C THR A 110 -15.26 6.77 2.61
N THR A 111 -16.03 6.42 1.58
CA THR A 111 -16.29 5.03 1.18
C THR A 111 -16.45 4.93 -0.34
N GLY A 112 -16.34 3.71 -0.89
CA GLY A 112 -16.49 3.46 -2.31
C GLY A 112 -15.42 4.14 -3.15
N THR A 113 -14.16 4.09 -2.71
CA THR A 113 -13.05 4.72 -3.41
C THR A 113 -11.79 3.86 -3.40
N CYS A 114 -11.03 3.88 -4.48
CA CYS A 114 -9.70 3.31 -4.56
C CYS A 114 -8.67 4.34 -4.10
N ILE A 115 -7.76 3.95 -3.21
CA ILE A 115 -6.73 4.85 -2.66
C ILE A 115 -5.31 4.56 -3.17
N GLN A 116 -5.08 3.38 -3.73
CA GLN A 116 -3.80 2.97 -4.29
C GLN A 116 -4.01 1.94 -5.42
N GLN A 117 -3.26 2.08 -6.51
CA GLN A 117 -3.32 1.18 -7.66
C GLN A 117 -1.93 0.74 -8.11
N VAL A 118 -1.84 -0.53 -8.50
CA VAL A 118 -0.85 -1.01 -9.47
C VAL A 118 -1.56 -1.08 -10.82
N PHE A 119 -1.26 -0.16 -11.72
CA PHE A 119 -1.84 -0.14 -13.08
C PHE A 119 -1.14 -1.17 -13.98
N GLY A 120 -1.80 -1.54 -15.08
CA GLY A 120 -1.28 -2.45 -16.10
C GLY A 120 -1.76 -3.89 -15.89
N GLY A 121 -1.59 -4.71 -16.91
CA GLY A 121 -2.02 -6.11 -16.95
C GLY A 121 -2.36 -6.54 -18.36
N ALA A 122 -2.42 -7.84 -18.60
CA ALA A 122 -2.58 -8.41 -19.94
C ALA A 122 -4.01 -8.24 -20.47
N THR A 123 -5.00 -8.51 -19.62
CA THR A 123 -6.44 -8.48 -19.97
C THR A 123 -7.24 -7.49 -19.13
N HIS A 124 -6.57 -6.75 -18.24
CA HIS A 124 -7.17 -5.84 -17.29
C HIS A 124 -6.36 -4.56 -17.17
N ALA A 125 -7.03 -3.43 -16.95
CA ALA A 125 -6.36 -2.13 -16.82
C ALA A 125 -5.49 -2.00 -15.56
N THR A 126 -5.74 -2.79 -14.52
CA THR A 126 -5.02 -2.70 -13.24
C THR A 126 -4.68 -4.08 -12.71
N THR A 127 -3.46 -4.29 -12.26
CA THR A 127 -3.02 -5.48 -11.53
C THR A 127 -3.66 -5.53 -10.14
N SER A 128 -3.64 -4.42 -9.41
CA SER A 128 -4.12 -4.34 -8.03
C SER A 128 -4.80 -3.01 -7.74
N GLN A 129 -5.81 -3.06 -6.88
CA GLN A 129 -6.47 -1.89 -6.32
C GLN A 129 -6.72 -2.09 -4.84
N THR A 130 -6.28 -1.13 -4.04
CA THR A 130 -6.62 -1.02 -2.63
C THR A 130 -7.77 -0.02 -2.48
N ARG A 131 -8.90 -0.46 -1.91
CA ARG A 131 -10.14 0.31 -1.83
C ARG A 131 -10.61 0.48 -0.39
N VAL A 132 -11.46 1.48 -0.16
CA VAL A 132 -12.09 1.77 1.12
C VAL A 132 -13.59 1.52 1.00
N TYR A 133 -14.13 0.70 1.90
CA TYR A 133 -15.56 0.42 2.03
C TYR A 133 -15.94 0.39 3.52
N GLY A 134 -16.81 1.31 3.95
CA GLY A 134 -17.36 1.30 5.32
C GLY A 134 -16.32 1.24 6.44
N GLY A 135 -15.19 1.95 6.30
CA GLY A 135 -14.10 1.96 7.27
C GLY A 135 -13.13 0.78 7.18
N SER A 136 -13.32 -0.09 6.19
CA SER A 136 -12.42 -1.20 5.89
C SER A 136 -11.61 -0.93 4.64
N LEU A 137 -10.34 -1.30 4.68
CA LEU A 137 -9.48 -1.40 3.52
C LEU A 137 -9.65 -2.77 2.88
N THR A 138 -9.81 -2.83 1.56
CA THR A 138 -10.01 -4.07 0.81
C THR A 138 -9.08 -4.15 -0.41
N HIS A 139 -8.74 -5.35 -0.85
CA HIS A 139 -8.21 -5.59 -2.19
C HIS A 139 -9.40 -5.83 -3.13
N TYR A 140 -9.57 -4.93 -4.11
CA TYR A 140 -10.81 -4.79 -4.88
C TYR A 140 -12.04 -4.80 -3.95
N GLN A 141 -13.05 -5.64 -4.18
CA GLN A 141 -14.25 -5.76 -3.34
C GLN A 141 -14.29 -7.04 -2.48
N SER A 142 -13.30 -7.95 -2.57
CA SER A 142 -13.45 -9.31 -2.02
C SER A 142 -12.62 -9.61 -0.78
N THR A 143 -11.40 -9.07 -0.67
CA THR A 143 -10.51 -9.40 0.46
C THR A 143 -10.38 -8.20 1.39
N THR A 144 -10.82 -8.33 2.64
CA THR A 144 -10.59 -7.30 3.68
C THR A 144 -9.14 -7.36 4.15
N LEU A 145 -8.43 -6.25 4.04
CA LEU A 145 -7.03 -6.09 4.41
C LEU A 145 -6.89 -5.58 5.85
N GLN A 146 -7.73 -4.62 6.24
CA GLN A 146 -7.71 -3.99 7.55
C GLN A 146 -9.06 -3.33 7.83
N GLN A 147 -9.57 -3.44 9.05
CA GLN A 147 -10.80 -2.75 9.47
C GLN A 147 -10.47 -1.52 10.34
N ASN A 148 -11.45 -0.64 10.51
CA ASN A 148 -11.37 0.53 11.41
C ASN A 148 -10.20 1.48 11.10
N ILE A 149 -9.97 1.73 9.80
CA ILE A 149 -8.83 2.53 9.30
C ILE A 149 -9.02 4.04 9.41
N TYR A 150 -10.24 4.48 9.70
CA TYR A 150 -10.54 5.90 9.67
C TYR A 150 -9.78 6.69 10.72
N ASN A 151 -9.44 7.90 10.34
CA ASN A 151 -8.83 8.91 11.20
C ASN A 151 -7.52 8.48 11.86
N LYS A 152 -6.78 7.58 11.19
CA LYS A 152 -5.49 7.05 11.63
C LYS A 152 -4.51 7.01 10.46
N TRP A 153 -3.22 7.13 10.78
CA TRP A 153 -2.15 6.88 9.83
C TRP A 153 -1.77 5.40 9.86
N HIS A 154 -1.68 4.78 8.68
CA HIS A 154 -1.20 3.41 8.52
C HIS A 154 -0.05 3.37 7.53
N ARG A 155 1.00 2.60 7.82
CA ARG A 155 2.03 2.28 6.84
C ARG A 155 1.44 1.26 5.84
N PHE A 156 1.58 1.54 4.56
CA PHE A 156 1.10 0.69 3.48
C PHE A 156 2.26 0.34 2.57
N ASN A 157 2.38 -0.94 2.24
CA ASN A 157 3.28 -1.42 1.20
C ASN A 157 2.51 -2.29 0.21
N VAL A 158 2.75 -2.10 -1.08
CA VAL A 158 2.34 -3.06 -2.12
C VAL A 158 3.58 -3.49 -2.88
N ILE A 159 3.75 -4.80 -3.06
CA ILE A 159 4.82 -5.41 -3.83
C ILE A 159 4.19 -6.12 -5.02
N HIS A 160 4.65 -5.80 -6.23
CA HIS A 160 4.29 -6.48 -7.46
C HIS A 160 5.53 -7.19 -8.02
N ASP A 161 5.48 -8.52 -8.04
CA ASP A 161 6.48 -9.36 -8.69
C ASP A 161 5.95 -9.73 -10.08
N VAL A 162 6.55 -9.14 -11.12
CA VAL A 162 6.08 -9.34 -12.48
C VAL A 162 6.38 -10.76 -12.96
N GLY A 163 7.55 -11.30 -12.62
CA GLY A 163 7.98 -12.64 -13.04
C GLY A 163 7.19 -13.74 -12.37
N ALA A 164 6.93 -13.61 -11.07
CA ALA A 164 6.07 -14.53 -10.32
C ALA A 164 4.57 -14.28 -10.53
N ASN A 165 4.20 -13.23 -11.27
CA ASN A 165 2.82 -12.78 -11.47
C ASN A 165 2.03 -12.73 -10.15
N ASN A 166 2.58 -12.06 -9.13
CA ASN A 166 1.91 -11.93 -7.83
C ASN A 166 1.96 -10.52 -7.25
N VAL A 167 0.99 -10.24 -6.38
CA VAL A 167 0.90 -9.01 -5.60
C VAL A 167 0.81 -9.37 -4.13
N LYS A 168 1.58 -8.67 -3.30
CA LYS A 168 1.49 -8.72 -1.84
C LYS A 168 1.18 -7.35 -1.29
N ILE A 169 0.30 -7.27 -0.30
CA ILE A 169 -0.04 -6.02 0.38
C ILE A 169 0.23 -6.19 1.87
N TYR A 170 0.86 -5.18 2.46
CA TYR A 170 1.19 -5.10 3.87
C TYR A 170 0.58 -3.83 4.46
N ILE A 171 0.05 -3.97 5.68
CA ILE A 171 -0.45 -2.86 6.49
C ILE A 171 0.29 -2.91 7.82
N ASP A 172 0.96 -1.82 8.18
CA ASP A 172 1.78 -1.70 9.39
C ASP A 172 2.82 -2.82 9.52
N GLY A 173 3.48 -3.15 8.39
CA GLY A 173 4.48 -4.21 8.29
C GLY A 173 3.92 -5.64 8.24
N ILE A 174 2.62 -5.84 8.46
CA ILE A 174 1.99 -7.17 8.48
C ILE A 174 1.41 -7.49 7.10
N ARG A 175 1.77 -8.64 6.52
CA ARG A 175 1.22 -9.10 5.24
C ARG A 175 -0.27 -9.41 5.38
N LYS A 176 -1.12 -8.69 4.64
CA LYS A 176 -2.58 -8.86 4.61
C LYS A 176 -3.08 -9.54 3.34
N PHE A 177 -2.29 -9.49 2.27
CA PHE A 177 -2.64 -10.09 0.98
C PHE A 177 -1.44 -10.75 0.32
N ASN A 178 -1.69 -11.87 -0.36
CA ASN A 178 -0.79 -12.51 -1.30
C ASN A 178 -1.65 -13.21 -2.35
N GLY A 179 -1.63 -12.73 -3.58
CA GLY A 179 -2.48 -13.27 -4.64
C GLY A 179 -1.94 -12.94 -6.03
N ASN A 180 -2.65 -13.40 -7.04
CA ASN A 180 -2.21 -13.27 -8.42
C ASN A 180 -2.16 -11.81 -8.87
N GLY A 181 -1.13 -11.49 -9.66
CA GLY A 181 -1.10 -10.33 -10.52
C GLY A 181 -2.02 -10.53 -11.73
N ARG A 182 -1.84 -9.71 -12.77
CA ARG A 182 -2.69 -9.75 -13.97
C ARG A 182 -1.88 -9.90 -15.26
N GLY A 183 -0.73 -10.58 -15.16
CA GLY A 183 0.13 -10.91 -16.30
C GLY A 183 0.91 -9.72 -16.83
N ALA A 184 1.52 -9.92 -17.99
CA ALA A 184 2.40 -8.96 -18.64
C ALA A 184 1.70 -7.64 -18.99
N GLY A 185 2.45 -6.55 -18.94
CA GLY A 185 1.99 -5.22 -19.32
C GLY A 185 3.03 -4.16 -18.96
N VAL A 186 2.72 -2.90 -19.29
CA VAL A 186 3.43 -1.75 -18.72
C VAL A 186 2.71 -1.36 -17.44
N HIS A 187 3.43 -1.47 -16.33
CA HIS A 187 2.91 -1.21 -15.00
C HIS A 187 3.46 0.09 -14.43
N TYR A 188 2.67 0.73 -13.58
CA TYR A 188 3.07 1.90 -12.82
C TYR A 188 2.21 2.05 -11.57
N MET A 189 2.69 2.83 -10.61
CA MET A 189 2.05 3.00 -9.31
C MET A 189 1.23 4.29 -9.26
N LYS A 190 0.09 4.23 -8.59
CA LYS A 190 -0.77 5.40 -8.34
C LYS A 190 -1.29 5.41 -6.91
N PHE A 191 -1.56 6.60 -6.38
CA PHE A 191 -2.17 6.80 -5.07
C PHE A 191 -3.02 8.07 -5.02
N GLY A 192 -4.09 8.08 -4.23
CA GLY A 192 -5.01 9.20 -4.14
C GLY A 192 -6.44 8.78 -3.80
N VAL A 193 -7.42 9.31 -4.52
CA VAL A 193 -8.80 8.85 -4.49
C VAL A 193 -9.32 8.69 -5.90
N TYR A 194 -9.88 7.52 -6.20
CA TYR A 194 -10.56 7.22 -7.46
C TYR A 194 -11.89 6.54 -7.15
N ALA A 195 -12.98 7.28 -7.39
CA ALA A 195 -14.33 6.83 -7.11
C ALA A 195 -14.62 5.45 -7.70
N GLN A 196 -15.30 4.62 -6.93
CA GLN A 196 -15.76 3.28 -7.29
C GLN A 196 -17.27 3.18 -7.03
N GLU A 197 -17.82 2.01 -7.33
CA GLU A 197 -19.17 1.67 -6.88
C GLU A 197 -19.33 1.92 -5.37
N GLY A 198 -20.46 2.52 -4.97
CA GLY A 198 -20.73 2.87 -3.58
C GLY A 198 -20.01 4.13 -3.06
N ALA A 199 -19.49 4.98 -3.95
CA ALA A 199 -18.79 6.22 -3.59
C ALA A 199 -19.63 7.15 -2.71
N SER A 200 -19.05 7.62 -1.59
CA SER A 200 -19.61 8.71 -0.80
C SER A 200 -19.61 10.03 -1.60
N PRO A 201 -20.48 11.01 -1.24
CA PRO A 201 -20.50 12.32 -1.91
C PRO A 201 -19.14 13.02 -1.93
N TYR A 202 -18.35 12.83 -0.88
CA TYR A 202 -16.98 13.32 -0.73
C TYR A 202 -16.05 12.15 -0.40
N MET A 203 -14.93 12.05 -1.10
CA MET A 203 -13.89 11.06 -0.83
C MET A 203 -12.56 11.77 -0.70
N GLU A 204 -11.83 11.46 0.38
CA GLU A 204 -10.51 12.03 0.63
C GLU A 204 -9.53 10.94 1.08
N SER A 205 -8.28 11.06 0.63
CA SER A 205 -7.16 10.37 1.24
C SER A 205 -5.99 11.34 1.41
N ARG A 206 -5.17 11.07 2.41
CA ARG A 206 -3.93 11.80 2.68
C ARG A 206 -2.78 10.81 2.65
N TRP A 207 -1.66 11.25 2.09
CA TRP A 207 -0.49 10.41 1.87
C TRP A 207 0.79 11.17 2.24
N ARG A 208 1.72 10.51 2.92
CA ARG A 208 3.05 11.04 3.24
C ARG A 208 4.11 9.95 3.16
N ASP A 209 5.37 10.38 3.13
CA ASP A 209 6.55 9.49 3.12
C ASP A 209 6.51 8.47 1.97
N ILE A 210 6.18 8.96 0.77
CA ILE A 210 6.04 8.13 -0.43
C ILE A 210 7.41 7.67 -0.91
N LYS A 211 7.57 6.36 -1.05
CA LYS A 211 8.79 5.73 -1.55
C LYS A 211 8.46 4.69 -2.61
N LEU A 212 9.39 4.53 -3.54
CA LEU A 212 9.36 3.47 -4.53
C LEU A 212 10.66 2.68 -4.43
N PHE A 213 10.56 1.37 -4.52
CA PHE A 213 11.71 0.49 -4.47
C PHE A 213 11.64 -0.54 -5.58
N ARG A 214 12.81 -1.08 -5.93
CA ARG A 214 12.93 -2.17 -6.88
C ARG A 214 13.93 -3.20 -6.38
N ARG A 215 13.67 -4.46 -6.71
CA ARG A 215 14.61 -5.57 -6.64
C ARG A 215 14.64 -6.29 -8.00
N TYR A 216 15.83 -6.70 -8.40
CA TYR A 216 16.06 -7.50 -9.59
C TYR A 216 16.00 -8.99 -9.26
#